data_AF-A0A6G0XLW7-F1
#
_entry.id   AF-A0A6G0XLW7-F1
#
_cell.length_a   1.000
_cell.length_b   1.000
_cell.length_c   1.000
_cell.angle_alpha   90.00
_cell.angle_beta   90.00
_cell.angle_gamma   90.00
#
_symmetry.space_group_name_H-M   'P 1'
#
loop_
_entity.id
_entity.type
_entity.pdbx_description
1 polymer ?
#
loop_
_entity_poly.entity_id
_entity_poly.type
_entity_poly.pdbx_seq_one_letter_code
_entity_poly.pdbx_strand_id
1 'polypeptide(L)'
;MYNDAHLISADDSDADKDYLPDYNNNTDSHHSESYKDDNLPSNAVPVVPQTSRKRVYVDRKGKIHKNKRIVEYNHQCRYKCNTNIPEDVRKEIFNEYWKTGNWELQYAFLNGAITLNPVSRKSANAIKNKSVSCVYSIGEFRVCQEFFKKTLCLSNNKIQNIVNKKMSVSGVSPRDNRGKKIPANKISEKRVNIIKEHINKYPKYTSHYTREKNPNRKFLLTGLTIKEMYKTYQEFCNTVKHVELEKESFYRHIFNTEFNLSFHRPNTDTCDICDKLTKKIEFGTPEQKQESKNQKELHFRKAEAAPLAKDNTKHI
;
A
#
# COMPACT_ATOMS: atom_id res chain seq x y z
N MET A 1 51.15 73.79 21.80
CA MET A 1 50.64 72.43 21.98
C MET A 1 50.60 71.79 20.59
N TYR A 2 51.42 70.76 20.42
CA TYR A 2 51.90 70.23 19.14
C TYR A 2 50.85 69.44 18.36
N ASN A 3 50.87 69.59 17.04
CA ASN A 3 50.43 68.60 16.06
C ASN A 3 51.34 67.36 16.13
N ASP A 4 50.81 66.16 15.89
CA ASP A 4 51.27 65.34 14.76
C ASP A 4 50.48 64.03 14.59
N ALA A 5 50.38 63.63 13.32
CA ALA A 5 49.68 62.48 12.78
C ALA A 5 50.63 61.27 12.60
N HIS A 6 50.08 60.05 12.68
CA HIS A 6 50.51 58.79 11.99
C HIS A 6 49.90 57.57 12.71
N LEU A 7 49.58 56.40 12.13
CA LEU A 7 49.28 55.83 10.81
C LEU A 7 48.92 54.35 11.10
N ILE A 8 47.90 53.81 10.41
CA ILE A 8 47.73 52.40 9.92
C ILE A 8 47.81 51.21 10.90
N SER A 9 46.74 50.40 11.01
CA SER A 9 46.65 49.04 10.39
C SER A 9 45.37 48.26 10.72
N ALA A 10 44.77 47.73 9.63
CA ALA A 10 44.12 46.44 9.42
C ALA A 10 42.88 46.00 10.24
N ASP A 11 41.73 45.98 9.54
CA ASP A 11 40.88 44.83 9.22
C ASP A 11 40.74 43.68 10.23
N ASP A 12 39.48 43.43 10.65
CA ASP A 12 38.87 42.09 10.55
C ASP A 12 37.34 42.22 10.53
N SER A 13 36.78 42.29 9.33
CA SER A 13 35.35 42.19 9.06
C SER A 13 34.92 40.72 8.97
N ASP A 14 34.61 40.09 10.10
CA ASP A 14 33.99 38.76 10.16
C ASP A 14 32.48 38.86 9.88
N ALA A 15 32.12 39.05 8.61
CA ALA A 15 30.77 38.90 8.11
C ALA A 15 30.61 37.49 7.50
N ASP A 16 30.18 36.55 8.33
CA ASP A 16 29.88 35.16 7.95
C ASP A 16 28.69 35.13 6.96
N LYS A 17 28.95 34.74 5.71
CA LYS A 17 27.99 34.77 4.58
C LYS A 17 27.02 33.59 4.49
N ASP A 18 26.91 32.77 5.54
CA ASP A 18 26.11 31.53 5.52
C ASP A 18 24.69 31.67 6.09
N TYR A 19 24.14 32.89 6.13
CA TYR A 19 22.75 33.13 6.51
C TYR A 19 21.82 33.08 5.29
N LEU A 20 20.98 32.03 5.21
CA LEU A 20 19.78 32.02 4.38
C LEU A 20 18.55 31.65 5.22
N PRO A 21 17.52 32.52 5.26
CA PRO A 21 16.37 32.41 6.16
C PRO A 21 15.37 31.32 5.76
N ASP A 22 14.67 30.81 6.78
CA ASP A 22 13.52 29.91 6.66
C ASP A 22 12.39 30.58 5.86
N TYR A 23 12.09 30.09 4.65
CA TYR A 23 10.82 30.40 3.99
C TYR A 23 9.77 29.37 4.43
N ASN A 24 8.87 29.81 5.31
CA ASN A 24 7.57 29.21 5.55
C ASN A 24 6.53 30.33 5.46
N ASN A 25 5.82 30.42 4.34
CA ASN A 25 4.56 31.17 4.28
C ASN A 25 3.47 30.21 3.80
N ASN A 26 2.66 29.78 4.76
CA ASN A 26 1.26 29.44 4.54
C ASN A 26 0.48 30.75 4.73
N THR A 27 -0.06 31.32 3.65
CA THR A 27 -1.38 31.95 3.60
C THR A 27 -1.87 31.80 2.17
N ASP A 28 -3.07 31.24 1.97
CA ASP A 28 -4.15 32.06 1.45
C ASP A 28 -5.47 31.29 1.35
N SER A 29 -6.49 32.06 1.70
CA SER A 29 -7.90 31.79 1.85
C SER A 29 -8.64 31.55 0.53
N HIS A 30 -9.73 30.80 0.66
CA HIS A 30 -10.92 30.73 -0.19
C HIS A 30 -11.08 31.78 -1.31
N HIS A 31 -11.17 31.30 -2.55
CA HIS A 31 -12.19 31.78 -3.49
C HIS A 31 -12.68 30.64 -4.39
N SER A 32 -14.00 30.50 -4.45
CA SER A 32 -14.78 29.58 -5.27
C SER A 32 -14.95 30.12 -6.68
N GLU A 33 -14.82 29.28 -7.72
CA GLU A 33 -15.72 29.30 -8.88
C GLU A 33 -15.56 28.06 -9.78
N SER A 34 -16.72 27.60 -10.26
CA SER A 34 -17.10 26.49 -11.16
C SER A 34 -16.61 26.68 -12.62
N TYR A 35 -16.33 25.67 -13.47
CA TYR A 35 -17.22 24.64 -14.04
C TYR A 35 -16.45 23.65 -14.96
N LYS A 36 -17.03 22.43 -15.07
CA LYS A 36 -17.18 21.49 -16.21
C LYS A 36 -16.00 20.68 -16.82
N ASP A 37 -16.16 19.36 -16.63
CA ASP A 37 -16.02 18.21 -17.54
C ASP A 37 -15.04 18.27 -18.72
N ASP A 38 -14.14 17.27 -18.79
CA ASP A 38 -14.16 16.31 -19.90
C ASP A 38 -13.33 15.04 -19.62
N ASN A 39 -13.89 13.93 -20.08
CA ASN A 39 -13.46 12.53 -20.02
C ASN A 39 -11.94 12.24 -20.07
N LEU A 40 -11.44 11.44 -19.12
CA LEU A 40 -10.20 10.66 -19.31
C LEU A 40 -10.30 9.25 -18.66
N PRO A 41 -9.91 8.16 -19.36
CA PRO A 41 -10.25 6.81 -18.92
C PRO A 41 -9.50 6.39 -17.65
N SER A 42 -10.25 5.78 -16.74
CA SER A 42 -9.79 5.21 -15.47
C SER A 42 -8.95 3.96 -15.70
N ASN A 43 -7.66 4.11 -16.03
CA ASN A 43 -6.66 3.05 -15.90
C ASN A 43 -5.28 3.64 -15.54
N ALA A 44 -5.22 4.44 -14.48
CA ALA A 44 -3.96 4.77 -13.84
C ALA A 44 -3.62 3.68 -12.81
N VAL A 45 -2.86 2.67 -13.24
CA VAL A 45 -2.20 1.73 -12.31
C VAL A 45 -1.34 2.56 -11.35
N PRO A 46 -1.44 2.40 -10.02
CA PRO A 46 -0.59 3.12 -9.09
C PRO A 46 0.86 2.65 -9.27
N VAL A 47 1.67 3.43 -9.99
CA VAL A 47 3.11 3.20 -10.05
C VAL A 47 3.68 3.54 -8.68
N VAL A 48 3.91 2.50 -7.88
CA VAL A 48 4.66 2.55 -6.62
C VAL A 48 6.04 3.17 -6.92
N PRO A 49 6.51 4.18 -6.17
CA PRO A 49 7.86 4.70 -6.37
C PRO A 49 8.88 3.66 -5.89
N GLN A 50 9.26 2.76 -6.79
CA GLN A 50 10.38 1.83 -6.58
C GLN A 50 11.69 2.63 -6.67
N THR A 51 12.08 3.28 -5.58
CA THR A 51 13.38 3.97 -5.51
C THR A 51 14.49 2.96 -5.27
N SER A 52 14.82 2.21 -6.31
CA SER A 52 16.03 1.37 -6.40
C SER A 52 16.45 1.14 -7.85
N ARG A 53 16.09 2.05 -8.77
CA ARG A 53 16.45 1.89 -10.19
C ARG A 53 17.08 3.15 -10.76
N LYS A 54 18.22 2.93 -11.41
CA LYS A 54 19.11 3.83 -12.16
C LYS A 54 18.41 4.54 -13.34
N ARG A 55 17.22 5.10 -13.17
CA ARG A 55 16.46 5.70 -14.26
C ARG A 55 16.15 7.16 -13.99
N VAL A 56 16.40 7.98 -15.01
CA VAL A 56 15.82 9.31 -15.12
C VAL A 56 14.31 9.15 -15.08
N TYR A 57 13.63 9.86 -14.19
CA TYR A 57 12.17 9.81 -14.11
C TYR A 57 11.59 11.21 -14.07
N VAL A 58 10.36 11.34 -14.57
CA VAL A 58 9.60 12.57 -14.55
C VAL A 58 8.59 12.48 -13.41
N ASP A 59 8.54 13.48 -12.54
CA ASP A 59 7.53 13.53 -11.49
C ASP A 59 6.15 13.92 -12.05
N ARG A 60 5.10 13.88 -11.21
CA ARG A 60 3.73 14.28 -11.61
C ARG A 60 3.61 15.76 -12.01
N LYS A 61 4.63 16.58 -11.71
CA LYS A 61 4.70 18.00 -12.02
C LYS A 61 5.57 18.28 -13.26
N GLY A 62 6.02 17.25 -13.98
CA GLY A 62 6.85 17.39 -15.18
C GLY A 62 8.35 17.58 -14.90
N LYS A 63 8.80 17.54 -13.65
CA LYS A 63 10.21 17.73 -13.30
C LYS A 63 11.04 16.47 -13.57
N ILE A 64 12.13 16.64 -14.33
CA ILE A 64 13.06 15.56 -14.65
C ILE A 64 14.07 15.37 -13.53
N HIS A 65 14.08 14.18 -12.93
CA HIS A 65 15.06 13.76 -11.94
C HIS A 65 16.15 12.92 -12.60
N LYS A 66 17.35 13.50 -12.75
CA LYS A 66 18.52 12.80 -13.30
C LYS A 66 19.08 11.78 -12.30
N ASN A 67 19.81 10.79 -12.82
CA ASN A 67 20.53 9.83 -12.00
C ASN A 67 21.56 10.52 -11.11
N LYS A 68 21.76 9.98 -9.91
CA LYS A 68 22.86 10.39 -9.05
C LYS A 68 24.18 10.05 -9.74
N ARG A 69 25.03 11.05 -9.89
CA ARG A 69 26.36 10.93 -10.45
C ARG A 69 27.33 11.70 -9.56
N ILE A 70 28.48 11.10 -9.31
CA ILE A 70 29.58 11.83 -8.71
C ILE A 70 30.06 12.90 -9.70
N VAL A 71 30.34 14.08 -9.17
CA VAL A 71 30.91 15.19 -9.92
C VAL A 71 32.27 15.48 -9.30
N GLU A 72 33.24 15.76 -10.16
CA GLU A 72 34.55 16.26 -9.73
C GLU A 72 34.36 17.42 -8.77
N TYR A 73 35.02 17.33 -7.63
CA TYR A 73 34.82 18.30 -6.55
C TYR A 73 36.16 18.57 -5.91
N ASN A 74 36.80 19.64 -6.39
CA ASN A 74 38.03 20.15 -5.79
C ASN A 74 37.66 21.06 -4.64
N HIS A 75 37.96 20.60 -3.43
CA HIS A 75 37.60 21.30 -2.20
C HIS A 75 38.79 21.44 -1.28
N GLN A 76 39.05 22.69 -0.89
CA GLN A 76 40.03 23.04 0.10
C GLN A 76 39.31 23.34 1.40
N CYS A 77 39.65 22.62 2.46
CA CYS A 77 39.12 22.87 3.79
C CYS A 77 40.09 22.48 4.89
N ARG A 78 39.76 22.93 6.10
CA ARG A 78 40.50 22.64 7.33
C ARG A 78 40.78 21.14 7.55
N TYR A 79 39.90 20.27 7.08
CA TYR A 79 40.04 18.81 7.26
C TYR A 79 40.79 18.12 6.11
N LYS A 80 41.31 18.87 5.13
CA LYS A 80 42.07 18.35 3.98
C LYS A 80 41.35 17.18 3.28
N CYS A 81 40.03 17.29 3.10
CA CYS A 81 39.19 16.18 2.63
C CYS A 81 39.66 15.58 1.30
N ASN A 82 40.05 16.40 0.33
CA ASN A 82 40.52 15.94 -0.98
C ASN A 82 41.89 15.24 -0.92
N THR A 83 42.73 15.59 0.06
CA THR A 83 44.02 14.92 0.27
C THR A 83 43.83 13.57 0.96
N ASN A 84 42.95 13.52 1.96
CA ASN A 84 42.68 12.30 2.72
C ASN A 84 41.82 11.30 1.93
N ILE A 85 40.94 11.79 1.05
CA ILE A 85 40.07 10.98 0.20
C ILE A 85 40.26 11.46 -1.24
N PRO A 86 41.22 10.86 -1.97
CA PRO A 86 41.42 11.12 -3.39
C PRO A 86 40.17 10.78 -4.21
N GLU A 87 40.07 11.33 -5.42
CA GLU A 87 38.88 11.21 -6.27
C GLU A 87 38.55 9.75 -6.63
N ASP A 88 39.55 8.88 -6.73
CA ASP A 88 39.37 7.46 -7.06
C ASP A 88 38.66 6.71 -5.91
N VAL A 89 39.15 6.90 -4.69
CA VAL A 89 38.56 6.37 -3.45
C VAL A 89 37.15 6.95 -3.25
N ARG A 90 36.97 8.25 -3.54
CA ARG A 90 35.68 8.93 -3.47
C ARG A 90 34.65 8.29 -4.41
N LYS A 91 35.05 7.92 -5.63
CA LYS A 91 34.22 7.19 -6.60
C LYS A 91 33.87 5.79 -6.11
N GLU A 92 34.82 5.09 -5.50
CA GLU A 92 34.61 3.76 -4.91
C GLU A 92 33.56 3.82 -3.79
N ILE A 93 33.74 4.72 -2.82
CA ILE A 93 32.79 4.94 -1.71
C ILE A 93 31.38 5.25 -2.24
N PHE A 94 31.27 6.13 -3.24
CA PHE A 94 29.99 6.43 -3.86
C PHE A 94 29.36 5.18 -4.48
N ASN A 95 30.15 4.41 -5.22
CA ASN A 95 29.66 3.20 -5.90
C ASN A 95 29.20 2.15 -4.90
N GLU A 96 29.96 1.87 -3.84
CA GLU A 96 29.58 0.91 -2.80
C GLU A 96 28.29 1.30 -2.07
N TYR A 97 28.20 2.57 -1.68
CA TYR A 97 27.00 3.10 -1.01
C TYR A 97 25.75 2.94 -1.86
N TRP A 98 25.82 3.28 -3.16
CA TRP A 98 24.67 3.17 -4.07
C TRP A 98 24.43 1.75 -4.57
N LYS A 99 25.46 0.90 -4.66
CA LYS A 99 25.36 -0.53 -5.02
C LYS A 99 24.62 -1.33 -3.96
N THR A 100 24.70 -0.93 -2.69
CA THR A 100 24.00 -1.59 -1.56
C THR A 100 22.51 -1.77 -1.86
N GLY A 101 21.85 -0.81 -2.50
CA GLY A 101 20.45 -0.93 -2.98
C GLY A 101 19.36 -1.04 -1.90
N ASN A 102 19.73 -1.28 -0.65
CA ASN A 102 18.84 -1.40 0.51
C ASN A 102 18.83 -0.08 1.30
N TRP A 103 17.64 0.50 1.49
CA TRP A 103 17.46 1.76 2.22
C TRP A 103 17.91 1.69 3.68
N GLU A 104 17.67 0.56 4.36
CA GLU A 104 18.00 0.37 5.78
C GLU A 104 19.52 0.28 5.97
N LEU A 105 20.22 -0.48 5.11
CA LEU A 105 21.69 -0.55 5.14
C LEU A 105 22.33 0.79 4.82
N GLN A 106 21.81 1.50 3.81
CA GLN A 106 22.24 2.88 3.52
C GLN A 106 21.99 3.82 4.71
N TYR A 107 20.90 3.64 5.44
CA TYR A 107 20.61 4.44 6.62
C TYR A 107 21.55 4.10 7.78
N ALA A 108 21.82 2.81 8.01
CA ALA A 108 22.73 2.33 9.04
C ALA A 108 24.15 2.87 8.81
N PHE A 109 24.64 2.84 7.57
CA PHE A 109 25.90 3.47 7.18
C PHE A 109 25.92 4.95 7.56
N LEU A 110 24.90 5.72 7.16
CA LEU A 110 24.86 7.15 7.48
C LEU A 110 24.69 7.44 8.97
N ASN A 111 24.02 6.55 9.71
CA ASN A 111 23.90 6.66 11.16
C ASN A 111 25.26 6.45 11.82
N GLY A 112 26.07 5.49 11.36
CA GLY A 112 27.45 5.30 11.83
C GLY A 112 28.39 6.45 11.44
N ALA A 113 28.23 7.00 10.24
CA ALA A 113 29.06 8.07 9.70
C ALA A 113 28.76 9.48 10.27
N ILE A 114 27.67 9.65 11.01
CA ILE A 114 27.25 10.95 11.57
C ILE A 114 27.21 10.86 13.09
N THR A 115 28.16 11.53 13.76
CA THR A 115 28.21 11.60 15.23
C THR A 115 27.58 12.89 15.71
N LEU A 116 26.69 12.80 16.71
CA LEU A 116 26.05 13.96 17.34
C LEU A 116 26.80 14.34 18.62
N ASN A 117 27.13 15.62 18.75
CA ASN A 117 27.80 16.19 19.91
C ASN A 117 26.95 17.34 20.49
N PRO A 118 27.05 17.61 21.80
CA PRO A 118 26.44 18.79 22.39
C PRO A 118 27.02 20.07 21.78
N VAL A 119 26.20 21.11 21.68
CA VAL A 119 26.63 22.41 21.16
C VAL A 119 27.43 23.13 22.23
N SER A 120 28.72 23.35 21.96
CA SER A 120 29.66 23.99 22.89
C SER A 120 29.42 25.49 23.07
N ARG A 121 28.93 26.20 22.04
CA ARG A 121 28.62 27.65 22.11
C ARG A 121 27.28 27.92 21.45
N LYS A 122 26.40 28.63 22.15
CA LYS A 122 25.14 29.16 21.62
C LYS A 122 25.35 30.62 21.25
N SER A 123 24.85 31.04 20.11
CA SER A 123 24.89 32.45 19.74
C SER A 123 23.78 33.19 20.48
N ALA A 124 24.14 34.30 21.13
CA ALA A 124 23.20 35.17 21.83
C ALA A 124 22.22 35.84 20.85
N ASN A 125 22.64 36.05 19.60
CA ASN A 125 21.88 36.77 18.57
C ASN A 125 21.21 35.84 17.54
N ALA A 126 21.25 34.52 17.74
CA ALA A 126 20.65 33.58 16.80
C ALA A 126 19.13 33.43 17.02
N ILE A 127 18.36 33.63 15.94
CA ILE A 127 16.90 33.40 15.90
C ILE A 127 16.56 31.97 16.34
N LYS A 128 17.37 30.99 15.92
CA LYS A 128 17.30 29.59 16.37
C LYS A 128 18.71 29.06 16.60
N ASN A 129 18.96 28.56 17.80
CA ASN A 129 20.21 27.88 18.11
C ASN A 129 20.15 26.42 17.67
N LYS A 130 21.28 25.88 17.20
CA LYS A 130 21.41 24.44 16.91
C LYS A 130 21.22 23.66 18.20
N SER A 131 20.44 22.59 18.15
CA SER A 131 20.27 21.67 19.29
C SER A 131 21.46 20.73 19.45
N VAL A 132 22.07 20.32 18.33
CA VAL A 132 23.20 19.39 18.27
C VAL A 132 24.23 19.84 17.23
N SER A 133 25.49 19.53 17.48
CA SER A 133 26.59 19.64 16.51
C SER A 133 26.80 18.28 15.84
N CYS A 134 27.05 18.26 14.53
CA CYS A 134 27.25 17.03 13.76
C CYS A 134 28.70 16.93 13.29
N VAL A 135 29.32 15.77 13.51
CA VAL A 135 30.63 15.39 12.95
C VAL A 135 30.40 14.31 11.89
N TYR A 136 31.01 14.49 10.72
CA TYR A 136 30.88 13.59 9.59
C TYR A 136 32.19 12.82 9.39
N SER A 137 32.10 11.50 9.28
CA SER A 137 33.22 10.61 8.99
C SER A 137 32.96 9.76 7.76
N ILE A 138 34.02 9.47 7.02
CA ILE A 138 34.01 8.48 5.93
C ILE A 138 35.19 7.55 6.19
N GLY A 139 34.90 6.29 6.52
CA GLY A 139 35.90 5.40 7.09
C GLY A 139 36.48 6.02 8.37
N GLU A 140 37.80 6.16 8.42
CA GLU A 140 38.53 6.73 9.55
C GLU A 140 38.70 8.25 9.48
N PHE A 141 38.41 8.87 8.32
CA PHE A 141 38.67 10.28 8.10
C PHE A 141 37.47 11.15 8.48
N ARG A 142 37.72 12.17 9.31
CA ARG A 142 36.76 13.26 9.53
C ARG A 142 36.72 14.16 8.29
N VAL A 143 35.51 14.45 7.81
CA VAL A 143 35.27 15.30 6.65
C VAL A 143 34.34 16.46 6.97
N CYS A 144 34.37 17.50 6.14
CA CYS A 144 33.37 18.57 6.23
C CYS A 144 32.00 18.07 5.71
N GLN A 145 30.93 18.75 6.13
CA GLN A 145 29.57 18.41 5.70
C GLN A 145 29.39 18.50 4.18
N GLU A 146 30.01 19.50 3.55
CA GLU A 146 29.87 19.72 2.12
C GLU A 146 30.47 18.57 1.31
N PHE A 147 31.71 18.18 1.64
CA PHE A 147 32.38 17.04 1.03
C PHE A 147 31.57 15.76 1.24
N PHE A 148 31.08 15.51 2.46
CA PHE A 148 30.23 14.35 2.75
C PHE A 148 28.97 14.28 1.86
N LYS A 149 28.26 15.41 1.71
CA LYS A 149 27.07 15.52 0.84
C LYS A 149 27.41 15.28 -0.63
N LYS A 150 28.51 15.87 -1.11
CA LYS A 150 28.93 15.80 -2.52
C LYS A 150 29.45 14.41 -2.87
N THR A 151 30.16 13.75 -1.95
CA THR A 151 30.68 12.38 -2.12
C THR A 151 29.55 11.36 -2.21
N LEU A 152 28.53 11.45 -1.36
CA LEU A 152 27.42 10.49 -1.34
C LEU A 152 26.19 10.94 -2.15
N CYS A 153 26.25 12.12 -2.78
CA CYS A 153 25.12 12.79 -3.45
C CYS A 153 23.84 12.83 -2.59
N LEU A 154 23.97 13.35 -1.36
CA LEU A 154 22.88 13.47 -0.40
C LEU A 154 22.31 14.89 -0.39
N SER A 155 21.00 15.00 -0.17
CA SER A 155 20.34 16.27 0.10
C SER A 155 20.48 16.66 1.57
N ASN A 156 20.42 17.96 1.86
CA ASN A 156 20.39 18.46 3.24
C ASN A 156 19.26 17.80 4.05
N ASN A 157 18.07 17.65 3.45
CA ASN A 157 16.92 17.01 4.09
C ASN A 157 17.20 15.55 4.49
N LYS A 158 18.00 14.81 3.70
CA LYS A 158 18.37 13.43 4.05
C LYS A 158 19.23 13.42 5.32
N ILE A 159 20.18 14.35 5.46
CA ILE A 159 21.02 14.49 6.66
C ILE A 159 20.17 14.91 7.85
N GLN A 160 19.33 15.94 7.72
CA GLN A 160 18.45 16.41 8.80
C GLN A 160 17.53 15.30 9.30
N ASN A 161 16.95 14.50 8.39
CA ASN A 161 16.14 13.35 8.78
C ASN A 161 16.94 12.33 9.61
N ILE A 162 18.20 12.08 9.28
CA ILE A 162 19.07 11.17 10.04
C ILE A 162 19.36 11.72 11.43
N VAL A 163 19.72 13.00 11.52
CA VAL A 163 19.95 13.68 12.79
C VAL A 163 18.70 13.62 13.68
N ASN A 164 17.53 14.00 13.14
CA ASN A 164 16.26 13.99 13.88
C ASN A 164 15.88 12.60 14.38
N LYS A 165 16.14 11.55 13.58
CA LYS A 165 15.88 10.17 13.99
C LYS A 165 16.89 9.68 15.02
N LYS A 166 18.16 10.10 14.92
CA LYS A 166 19.21 9.74 15.88
C LYS A 166 19.03 10.43 17.23
N MET A 167 18.38 11.60 17.26
CA MET A 167 17.92 12.27 18.49
C MET A 167 16.68 11.61 19.13
N SER A 168 16.07 10.61 18.49
CA SER A 168 14.95 9.87 19.07
C SER A 168 15.43 8.96 20.20
N VAL A 169 14.58 8.81 21.23
CA VAL A 169 14.85 8.05 22.47
C VAL A 169 15.47 6.66 22.23
N SER A 170 15.05 5.97 21.17
CA SER A 170 15.48 4.60 20.91
C SER A 170 16.92 4.50 20.39
N GLY A 171 17.47 5.53 19.74
CA GLY A 171 18.79 5.49 19.08
C GLY A 171 18.94 4.47 17.93
N VAL A 172 17.97 3.58 17.73
CA VAL A 172 17.94 2.54 16.71
C VAL A 172 17.73 3.15 15.33
N SER A 173 18.45 2.63 14.32
CA SER A 173 18.24 3.01 12.93
C SER A 173 16.77 2.75 12.52
N PRO A 174 16.07 3.73 11.92
CA PRO A 174 14.68 3.55 11.52
C PRO A 174 14.53 2.41 10.51
N ARG A 175 13.39 1.75 10.56
CA ARG A 175 12.96 0.76 9.55
C ARG A 175 12.26 1.45 8.39
N ASP A 176 12.36 0.86 7.20
CA ASP A 176 11.60 1.36 6.06
C ASP A 176 10.10 1.02 6.24
N ASN A 177 9.28 2.06 6.35
CA ASN A 177 7.82 1.96 6.54
C ASN A 177 7.03 2.31 5.27
N ARG A 178 7.69 2.47 4.12
CA ARG A 178 7.02 2.69 2.84
C ARG A 178 6.09 1.52 2.51
N GLY A 179 4.89 1.84 2.05
CA GLY A 179 3.86 0.84 1.71
C GLY A 179 3.28 0.06 2.89
N LYS A 180 3.77 0.27 4.13
CA LYS A 180 3.29 -0.44 5.33
C LYS A 180 2.12 0.27 6.04
N LYS A 181 1.80 1.51 5.63
CA LYS A 181 0.66 2.25 6.21
C LYS A 181 -0.65 1.65 5.69
N ILE A 182 -1.53 1.32 6.63
CA ILE A 182 -2.90 0.93 6.30
C ILE A 182 -3.61 2.13 5.64
N PRO A 183 -4.20 1.95 4.44
CA PRO A 183 -4.95 3.02 3.79
C PRO A 183 -6.10 3.51 4.69
N ALA A 184 -6.31 4.82 4.75
CA ALA A 184 -7.37 5.41 5.57
C ALA A 184 -8.77 4.92 5.17
N ASN A 185 -8.96 4.62 3.88
CA ASN A 185 -10.21 4.11 3.34
C ASN A 185 -10.36 2.58 3.46
N LYS A 186 -9.42 1.90 4.14
CA LYS A 186 -9.53 0.46 4.35
C LYS A 186 -10.64 0.19 5.36
N ILE A 187 -11.67 -0.52 4.91
CA ILE A 187 -12.76 -0.95 5.77
C ILE A 187 -12.23 -1.91 6.84
N SER A 188 -12.71 -1.75 8.07
CA SER A 188 -12.24 -2.55 9.21
C SER A 188 -12.68 -4.00 9.08
N GLU A 189 -11.83 -4.91 9.56
CA GLU A 189 -12.09 -6.36 9.49
C GLU A 189 -13.34 -6.76 10.28
N LYS A 190 -13.66 -6.02 11.34
CA LYS A 190 -14.92 -6.18 12.10
C LYS A 190 -16.15 -6.00 11.19
N ARG A 191 -16.16 -4.97 10.34
CA ARG A 191 -17.28 -4.69 9.43
C ARG A 191 -17.37 -5.75 8.32
N VAL A 192 -16.22 -6.19 7.80
CA VAL A 192 -16.15 -7.32 6.86
C VAL A 192 -16.75 -8.59 7.48
N ASN A 193 -16.43 -8.88 8.73
CA ASN A 193 -16.94 -10.08 9.42
C ASN A 193 -18.45 -10.03 9.63
N ILE A 194 -19.05 -8.86 9.91
CA ILE A 194 -20.52 -8.73 10.01
C ILE A 194 -21.20 -9.08 8.68
N ILE A 195 -20.63 -8.65 7.55
CA ILE A 195 -21.12 -9.01 6.21
C ILE A 195 -21.01 -10.53 6.00
N LYS A 196 -19.87 -11.14 6.35
CA LYS A 196 -19.66 -12.59 6.26
C LYS A 196 -20.66 -13.38 7.10
N GLU A 197 -20.88 -12.95 8.34
CA GLU A 197 -21.87 -13.53 9.25
C GLU A 197 -23.26 -13.52 8.62
N HIS A 198 -23.67 -12.39 8.04
CA HIS A 198 -24.95 -12.27 7.36
C HIS A 198 -25.06 -13.22 6.16
N ILE A 199 -24.08 -13.25 5.26
CA ILE A 199 -24.08 -14.14 4.08
C ILE A 199 -24.12 -15.63 4.50
N ASN A 200 -23.49 -15.97 5.63
CA ASN A 200 -23.47 -17.35 6.14
C ASN A 200 -24.81 -17.82 6.73
N LYS A 201 -25.76 -16.93 7.02
CA LYS A 201 -27.10 -17.32 7.50
C LYS A 201 -27.95 -17.99 6.43
N TYR A 202 -27.65 -17.78 5.15
CA TYR A 202 -28.43 -18.38 4.07
C TYR A 202 -28.11 -19.86 3.91
N PRO A 203 -29.13 -20.72 3.71
CA PRO A 203 -28.92 -22.12 3.40
C PRO A 203 -28.22 -22.26 2.05
N LYS A 204 -27.25 -23.18 1.99
CA LYS A 204 -26.40 -23.42 0.83
C LYS A 204 -26.56 -24.85 0.36
N TYR A 205 -26.81 -25.02 -0.92
CA TYR A 205 -27.04 -26.31 -1.55
C TYR A 205 -25.85 -26.72 -2.40
N THR A 206 -25.65 -28.03 -2.55
CA THR A 206 -24.70 -28.57 -3.52
C THR A 206 -25.49 -29.14 -4.70
N SER A 207 -24.99 -28.94 -5.91
CA SER A 207 -25.56 -29.64 -7.07
C SER A 207 -25.19 -31.11 -6.96
N HIS A 208 -26.16 -32.00 -7.13
CA HIS A 208 -25.92 -33.44 -7.08
C HIS A 208 -25.18 -33.91 -8.34
N TYR A 209 -25.59 -33.42 -9.50
CA TYR A 209 -25.08 -33.87 -10.80
C TYR A 209 -23.77 -33.19 -11.21
N THR A 210 -23.50 -31.95 -10.76
CA THR A 210 -22.24 -31.27 -11.09
C THR A 210 -21.23 -31.30 -9.96
N ARG A 211 -21.41 -32.15 -8.95
CA ARG A 211 -20.50 -32.23 -7.79
C ARG A 211 -19.08 -32.61 -8.20
N GLU A 212 -18.93 -33.53 -9.16
CA GLU A 212 -17.63 -33.91 -9.71
C GLU A 212 -16.97 -32.77 -10.49
N LYS A 213 -17.77 -32.01 -11.24
CA LYS A 213 -17.27 -30.90 -12.08
C LYS A 213 -16.98 -29.62 -11.27
N ASN A 214 -17.69 -29.40 -10.15
CA ASN A 214 -17.60 -28.20 -9.33
C ASN A 214 -17.70 -28.53 -7.82
N PRO A 215 -16.73 -29.23 -7.22
CA PRO A 215 -16.84 -29.77 -5.86
C PRO A 215 -16.95 -28.70 -4.77
N ASN A 216 -16.36 -27.53 -4.99
CA ASN A 216 -16.30 -26.44 -4.01
C ASN A 216 -17.37 -25.36 -4.22
N ARG A 217 -18.21 -25.47 -5.25
CA ARG A 217 -19.22 -24.45 -5.55
C ARG A 217 -20.52 -24.78 -4.83
N LYS A 218 -21.06 -23.80 -4.12
CA LYS A 218 -22.36 -23.92 -3.43
C LYS A 218 -23.38 -22.98 -4.09
N PHE A 219 -24.65 -23.35 -3.97
CA PHE A 219 -25.76 -22.65 -4.59
C PHE A 219 -26.70 -22.08 -3.54
N LEU A 220 -27.19 -20.88 -3.78
CA LEU A 220 -28.27 -20.27 -3.00
C LEU A 220 -29.62 -20.60 -3.65
N LEU A 221 -30.71 -20.29 -2.95
CA LEU A 221 -32.07 -20.53 -3.44
C LEU A 221 -32.32 -19.79 -4.75
N THR A 222 -32.96 -20.47 -5.70
CA THR A 222 -33.38 -19.89 -6.98
C THR A 222 -34.37 -18.75 -6.73
N GLY A 223 -34.07 -17.56 -7.24
CA GLY A 223 -34.89 -16.35 -7.05
C GLY A 223 -34.33 -15.39 -6.00
N LEU A 224 -33.42 -15.82 -5.13
CA LEU A 224 -32.70 -14.90 -4.26
C LEU A 224 -31.73 -14.05 -5.07
N THR A 225 -31.69 -12.74 -4.81
CA THR A 225 -30.75 -11.82 -5.46
C THR A 225 -29.84 -11.14 -4.44
N ILE A 226 -28.64 -10.69 -4.86
CA ILE A 226 -27.75 -9.90 -3.99
C ILE A 226 -28.45 -8.64 -3.48
N LYS A 227 -29.35 -8.03 -4.28
CA LYS A 227 -30.11 -6.85 -3.88
C LYS A 227 -31.04 -7.15 -2.71
N GLU A 228 -31.76 -8.27 -2.76
CA GLU A 228 -32.63 -8.70 -1.65
C GLU A 228 -31.82 -9.07 -0.43
N MET A 229 -30.71 -9.80 -0.60
CA MET A 229 -29.79 -10.09 0.50
C MET A 229 -29.24 -8.81 1.15
N TYR A 230 -28.99 -7.77 0.36
CA TYR A 230 -28.53 -6.49 0.90
C TYR A 230 -29.63 -5.77 1.69
N LYS A 231 -30.90 -5.85 1.26
CA LYS A 231 -32.02 -5.30 2.04
C LYS A 231 -32.14 -5.96 3.42
N THR A 232 -32.09 -7.29 3.48
CA THR A 232 -32.12 -8.00 4.77
C THR A 232 -30.84 -7.79 5.60
N TYR A 233 -29.70 -7.52 4.95
CA TYR A 233 -28.48 -7.11 5.64
C TYR A 233 -28.66 -5.76 6.33
N GLN A 234 -29.33 -4.80 5.66
CA GLN A 234 -29.65 -3.51 6.28
C GLN A 234 -30.49 -3.68 7.54
N GLU A 235 -31.52 -4.52 7.47
CA GLU A 235 -32.35 -4.87 8.61
C GLU A 235 -31.52 -5.55 9.71
N PHE A 236 -30.66 -6.51 9.37
CA PHE A 236 -29.80 -7.21 10.32
C PHE A 236 -28.84 -6.27 11.06
N CYS A 237 -28.24 -5.31 10.35
CA CYS A 237 -27.38 -4.29 10.94
C CYS A 237 -28.15 -3.33 11.85
N ASN A 238 -29.35 -2.92 11.46
CA ASN A 238 -30.15 -1.98 12.25
C ASN A 238 -30.74 -2.62 13.50
N THR A 239 -31.20 -3.88 13.41
CA THR A 239 -31.98 -4.55 14.48
C THR A 239 -31.14 -5.41 15.40
N VAL A 240 -30.13 -6.12 14.89
CA VAL A 240 -29.38 -7.13 15.67
C VAL A 240 -28.02 -6.62 16.11
N LYS A 241 -27.29 -5.95 15.22
CA LYS A 241 -25.90 -5.55 15.49
C LYS A 241 -25.75 -4.10 15.93
N HIS A 242 -26.69 -3.23 15.57
CA HIS A 242 -26.62 -1.78 15.77
C HIS A 242 -25.31 -1.17 15.26
N VAL A 243 -24.96 -1.46 14.00
CA VAL A 243 -23.70 -1.00 13.37
C VAL A 243 -23.99 -0.22 12.10
N GLU A 244 -23.12 0.76 11.79
CA GLU A 244 -23.16 1.53 10.55
C GLU A 244 -23.13 0.66 9.30
N LEU A 245 -24.06 0.94 8.39
CA LEU A 245 -24.24 0.23 7.13
C LEU A 245 -23.07 0.46 6.18
N GLU A 246 -22.65 -0.63 5.53
CA GLU A 246 -21.73 -0.58 4.39
C GLU A 246 -22.50 -0.48 3.09
N LYS A 247 -21.86 0.08 2.05
CA LYS A 247 -22.48 0.24 0.71
C LYS A 247 -22.78 -1.11 0.06
N GLU A 248 -23.84 -1.18 -0.73
CA GLU A 248 -24.19 -2.39 -1.50
C GLU A 248 -23.03 -2.87 -2.38
N SER A 249 -22.28 -1.94 -2.98
CA SER A 249 -21.11 -2.26 -3.81
C SER A 249 -20.05 -3.05 -3.04
N PHE A 250 -19.82 -2.72 -1.77
CA PHE A 250 -18.87 -3.42 -0.93
C PHE A 250 -19.41 -4.78 -0.47
N TYR A 251 -20.69 -4.85 -0.09
CA TYR A 251 -21.36 -6.12 0.20
C TYR A 251 -21.27 -7.11 -0.98
N ARG A 252 -21.53 -6.63 -2.20
CA ARG A 252 -21.40 -7.39 -3.44
C ARG A 252 -19.97 -7.81 -3.72
N HIS A 253 -19.00 -6.93 -3.46
CA HIS A 253 -17.58 -7.26 -3.59
C HIS A 253 -17.22 -8.44 -2.69
N ILE A 254 -17.55 -8.37 -1.39
CA ILE A 254 -17.33 -9.45 -0.43
C ILE A 254 -18.01 -10.75 -0.88
N PHE A 255 -19.26 -10.69 -1.31
CA PHE A 255 -19.99 -11.85 -1.84
C PHE A 255 -19.26 -12.50 -3.02
N ASN A 256 -18.74 -11.71 -3.96
CA ASN A 256 -18.11 -12.24 -5.17
C ASN A 256 -16.67 -12.71 -4.98
N THR A 257 -15.90 -12.10 -4.06
CA THR A 257 -14.47 -12.40 -3.90
C THR A 257 -14.18 -13.40 -2.80
N GLU A 258 -14.99 -13.42 -1.74
CA GLU A 258 -14.73 -14.28 -0.57
C GLU A 258 -15.65 -15.51 -0.52
N PHE A 259 -16.71 -15.55 -1.32
CA PHE A 259 -17.63 -16.68 -1.38
C PHE A 259 -17.71 -17.27 -2.80
N ASN A 260 -17.53 -18.59 -2.90
CA ASN A 260 -17.79 -19.34 -4.13
C ASN A 260 -19.27 -19.76 -4.22
N LEU A 261 -20.18 -18.77 -4.22
CA LEU A 261 -21.63 -18.95 -4.25
C LEU A 261 -22.22 -18.59 -5.61
N SER A 262 -23.27 -19.28 -6.01
CA SER A 262 -24.06 -18.97 -7.22
C SER A 262 -25.55 -19.00 -6.91
N PHE A 263 -26.32 -18.11 -7.54
CA PHE A 263 -27.79 -18.13 -7.47
C PHE A 263 -28.42 -19.12 -8.44
N HIS A 264 -27.72 -19.42 -9.53
CA HIS A 264 -28.24 -20.30 -10.58
C HIS A 264 -27.65 -21.69 -10.43
N ARG A 265 -28.53 -22.69 -10.39
CA ARG A 265 -28.17 -24.11 -10.44
C ARG A 265 -27.92 -24.48 -11.91
N PRO A 266 -26.92 -25.33 -12.23
CA PRO A 266 -26.73 -25.78 -13.60
C PRO A 266 -28.00 -26.47 -14.11
N ASN A 267 -28.40 -26.23 -15.37
CA ASN A 267 -29.57 -26.87 -15.98
C ASN A 267 -29.49 -28.40 -16.01
N THR A 268 -28.31 -28.98 -15.81
CA THR A 268 -28.10 -30.42 -15.65
C THR A 268 -28.59 -30.99 -14.31
N ASP A 269 -29.25 -30.18 -13.47
CA ASP A 269 -29.88 -30.63 -12.21
C ASP A 269 -31.35 -31.04 -12.36
N THR A 270 -31.92 -30.95 -13.57
CA THR A 270 -33.21 -31.57 -13.88
C THR A 270 -33.00 -32.97 -14.47
N CYS A 271 -33.90 -33.89 -14.13
CA CYS A 271 -33.85 -35.24 -14.68
C CYS A 271 -34.50 -35.23 -16.06
N ASP A 272 -33.73 -35.53 -17.11
CA ASP A 272 -34.22 -35.60 -18.51
C ASP A 272 -35.46 -36.49 -18.66
N ILE A 273 -35.53 -37.58 -17.86
CA ILE A 273 -36.67 -38.50 -17.84
C ILE A 273 -37.89 -37.79 -17.24
N CYS A 274 -37.74 -37.13 -16.10
CA CYS A 274 -38.81 -36.35 -15.48
C CYS A 274 -39.31 -35.24 -16.40
N ASP A 275 -38.42 -34.54 -17.08
CA ASP A 275 -38.78 -33.43 -17.98
C ASP A 275 -39.57 -33.94 -19.19
N LYS A 276 -39.13 -35.05 -19.81
CA LYS A 276 -39.87 -35.72 -20.90
C LYS A 276 -41.24 -36.21 -20.46
N LEU A 277 -41.34 -36.83 -19.28
CA LEU A 277 -42.61 -37.33 -18.76
C LEU A 277 -43.56 -36.19 -18.38
N THR A 278 -43.05 -35.10 -17.82
CA THR A 278 -43.88 -33.93 -17.46
C THR A 278 -44.51 -33.30 -18.69
N LYS A 279 -43.74 -33.13 -19.77
CA LYS A 279 -44.28 -32.67 -21.06
C LYS A 279 -45.37 -33.60 -21.62
N LYS A 280 -45.18 -34.91 -21.53
CA LYS A 280 -46.20 -35.89 -21.96
C LYS A 280 -47.46 -35.85 -21.10
N ILE A 281 -47.34 -35.55 -19.80
CA ILE A 281 -48.49 -35.40 -18.89
C ILE A 281 -49.29 -34.12 -19.21
N GLU A 282 -48.62 -33.03 -19.57
CA GLU A 282 -49.28 -31.78 -19.93
C GLU A 282 -49.99 -31.88 -21.30
N PHE A 283 -49.30 -32.39 -22.32
CA PHE A 283 -49.72 -32.27 -23.73
C PHE A 283 -50.16 -33.58 -24.40
N GLY A 284 -50.03 -34.74 -23.75
CA GLY A 284 -50.35 -36.05 -24.35
C GLY A 284 -51.84 -36.40 -24.39
N THR A 285 -52.19 -37.51 -25.04
CA THR A 285 -53.56 -38.07 -25.02
C THR A 285 -53.91 -38.64 -23.63
N PRO A 286 -55.20 -38.88 -23.30
CA PRO A 286 -55.60 -39.37 -21.97
C PRO A 286 -54.86 -40.65 -21.54
N GLU A 287 -54.66 -41.63 -22.43
CA GLU A 287 -53.91 -42.84 -22.11
C GLU A 287 -52.42 -42.54 -21.88
N GLN A 288 -51.81 -41.71 -22.73
CA GLN A 288 -50.40 -41.32 -22.62
C GLN A 288 -50.11 -40.54 -21.34
N LYS A 289 -51.07 -39.72 -20.89
CA LYS A 289 -50.97 -38.99 -19.62
C LYS A 289 -50.94 -39.96 -18.45
N GLN A 290 -51.83 -40.95 -18.43
CA GLN A 290 -51.91 -41.93 -17.35
C GLN A 290 -50.65 -42.82 -17.31
N GLU A 291 -50.18 -43.27 -18.46
CA GLU A 291 -48.95 -44.06 -18.55
C GLU A 291 -47.72 -43.25 -18.12
N SER A 292 -47.62 -41.99 -18.56
CA SER A 292 -46.50 -41.12 -18.17
C SER A 292 -46.51 -40.77 -16.68
N LYS A 293 -47.69 -40.69 -16.03
CA LYS A 293 -47.80 -40.56 -14.57
C LYS A 293 -47.26 -41.80 -13.85
N ASN A 294 -47.66 -43.00 -14.28
CA ASN A 294 -47.18 -44.25 -13.70
C ASN A 294 -45.66 -44.43 -13.87
N GLN A 295 -45.13 -44.09 -15.05
CA GLN A 295 -43.69 -44.12 -15.32
C GLN A 295 -42.93 -43.11 -14.46
N LYS A 296 -43.50 -41.92 -14.24
CA LYS A 296 -42.91 -40.88 -13.39
C LYS A 296 -42.87 -41.34 -11.93
N GLU A 297 -43.95 -41.91 -11.42
CA GLU A 297 -44.01 -42.46 -10.06
C GLU A 297 -43.01 -43.61 -9.84
N LEU A 298 -42.92 -44.54 -10.80
CA LEU A 298 -41.93 -45.62 -10.74
C LEU A 298 -40.50 -45.10 -10.75
N HIS A 299 -40.21 -44.07 -11.55
CA HIS A 299 -38.90 -43.42 -11.59
C HIS A 299 -38.54 -42.78 -10.24
N PHE A 300 -39.49 -42.09 -9.59
CA PHE A 300 -39.30 -41.54 -8.25
C PHE A 300 -39.02 -42.62 -7.21
N ARG A 301 -39.83 -43.69 -7.15
CA ARG A 301 -39.62 -44.79 -6.19
C ARG A 301 -38.26 -45.46 -6.35
N LYS A 302 -37.78 -45.63 -7.59
CA LYS A 302 -36.43 -46.15 -7.87
C LYS A 302 -35.32 -45.22 -7.39
N ALA A 303 -35.50 -43.90 -7.55
CA ALA A 303 -34.52 -42.92 -7.11
C ALA A 303 -34.45 -42.84 -5.57
N GLU A 304 -35.57 -42.95 -4.86
CA GLU A 304 -35.62 -42.99 -3.39
C GLU A 304 -35.02 -44.27 -2.79
N ALA A 305 -35.12 -45.40 -3.50
CA ALA A 305 -34.55 -46.67 -3.06
C ALA A 305 -33.02 -46.78 -3.31
N ALA A 306 -32.47 -45.99 -4.23
CA ALA A 306 -31.06 -46.08 -4.63
C ALA A 306 -30.02 -45.75 -3.54
N PRO A 307 -30.24 -44.79 -2.62
CA PRO A 307 -29.36 -44.55 -1.48
C PRO A 307 -29.31 -45.73 -0.50
N LEU A 308 -30.47 -46.33 -0.19
CA LEU A 308 -30.60 -47.45 0.77
C LEU A 308 -29.85 -48.70 0.31
N ALA A 309 -29.79 -48.94 -1.00
CA ALA A 309 -29.04 -50.06 -1.59
C ALA A 309 -27.51 -49.85 -1.55
N LYS A 310 -27.04 -48.60 -1.53
CA LYS A 310 -25.61 -48.25 -1.52
C LYS A 310 -25.00 -48.21 -0.12
N ASP A 311 -25.80 -48.07 0.93
CA ASP A 311 -25.32 -48.15 2.32
C ASP A 311 -25.16 -49.60 2.78
N ASN A 312 -25.99 -50.53 2.27
CA ASN A 312 -25.85 -51.97 2.53
C ASN A 312 -24.63 -52.64 1.87
N THR A 313 -24.00 -51.98 0.89
CA THR A 313 -22.80 -52.48 0.19
C THR A 313 -21.49 -51.93 0.75
N LYS A 314 -21.53 -51.09 1.78
CA LYS A 314 -20.33 -50.57 2.47
C LYS A 314 -20.01 -51.30 3.78
N HIS A 315 -20.81 -52.30 4.16
CA HIS A 315 -20.63 -53.10 5.38
C HIS A 315 -20.37 -54.59 5.11
N ILE A 316 -19.91 -54.94 3.90
CA ILE A 316 -19.34 -56.25 3.56
C ILE A 316 -17.91 -56.01 3.08
#